data_AF-A0A6N7C5C8-F1
#
_entry.id   AF-A0A6N7C5C8-F1
#
_cell.length_a   1.000
_cell.length_b   1.000
_cell.length_c   1.000
_cell.angle_alpha   90.00
_cell.angle_beta   90.00
_cell.angle_gamma   90.00
#
_symmetry.space_group_name_H-M   'P 1'
#
loop_
_entity.id
_entity.type
_entity.pdbx_description
1 polymer ?
#
loop_
_entity_poly.entity_id
_entity_poly.type
_entity_poly.pdbx_seq_one_letter_code
_entity_poly.pdbx_strand_id
1 'polypeptide(L)'
;MQLELLSPCKIRPCSSSVAQDGDVCERCRIAFGWMLQEIRILEPEAPGQDQSEPGADADLREPNGPERRASQCWICESRRTCTRVRGRWECRICARIDGSDDHDVGS
;
A
#
# COMPACT_ATOMS: atom_id res chain seq x y z
N MET A 1 39.24 -0.36 21.18
CA MET A 1 37.83 -0.71 21.42
C MET A 1 37.01 0.10 20.42
N GLN A 2 36.56 -0.50 19.33
CA GLN A 2 35.68 0.17 18.36
C GLN A 2 34.26 0.16 18.92
N LEU A 3 33.68 1.33 19.16
CA LEU A 3 32.25 1.44 19.43
C LEU A 3 31.53 1.36 18.09
N GLU A 4 30.88 0.24 17.81
CA GLU A 4 29.97 0.12 16.67
C GLU A 4 28.80 1.10 16.93
N LEU A 5 28.72 2.17 16.14
CA LEU A 5 27.60 3.11 16.21
C LEU A 5 26.35 2.41 15.69
N LEU A 6 25.49 1.96 16.62
CA LEU A 6 24.22 1.35 16.26
C LEU A 6 23.20 2.43 15.86
N SER A 7 22.55 2.24 14.72
CA SER A 7 21.47 3.12 14.25
C SER A 7 20.14 2.76 14.90
N PRO A 8 19.18 3.68 15.02
CA PRO A 8 17.83 3.37 15.48
C PRO A 8 17.05 2.57 14.43
N CYS A 9 16.17 1.68 14.88
CA CYS A 9 15.24 0.97 14.01
C CYS A 9 14.36 1.95 13.21
N LYS A 10 14.17 1.65 11.92
CA LYS A 10 13.38 2.51 11.02
C LYS A 10 11.90 2.62 11.38
N ILE A 11 11.32 1.62 12.07
CA ILE A 11 9.90 1.66 12.48
C ILE A 11 9.72 2.52 13.72
N ARG A 12 8.97 3.61 13.62
CA ARG A 12 8.54 4.42 14.78
C ARG A 12 7.25 3.84 15.38
N PRO A 13 7.09 3.75 16.71
CA PRO A 13 7.94 4.29 17.77
C PRO A 13 8.99 3.30 18.33
N CYS A 14 9.40 2.27 17.58
CA CYS A 14 10.35 1.27 18.08
C CYS A 14 11.70 1.90 18.46
N SER A 15 12.19 1.61 19.67
CA SER A 15 13.44 2.15 20.22
C SER A 15 14.61 1.15 20.15
N SER A 16 14.44 0.03 19.44
CA SER A 16 15.52 -0.95 19.23
C SER A 16 16.61 -0.38 18.32
N SER A 17 17.84 -0.82 18.52
CA SER A 17 18.99 -0.47 17.67
C SER A 17 19.26 -1.55 16.62
N VAL A 18 19.83 -1.15 15.49
CA VAL A 18 20.20 -1.99 14.33
C VAL A 18 21.63 -1.69 13.90
N ALA A 19 22.25 -2.62 13.19
CA ALA A 19 23.64 -2.49 12.75
C ALA A 19 23.79 -1.50 11.59
N GLN A 20 22.79 -1.39 10.71
CA GLN A 20 22.83 -0.52 9.54
C GLN A 20 21.74 0.54 9.60
N ASP A 21 22.01 1.73 9.07
CA ASP A 21 20.98 2.74 8.93
C ASP A 21 19.90 2.30 7.93
N GLY A 22 18.65 2.60 8.24
CA GLY A 22 17.51 2.20 7.41
C GLY A 22 17.02 0.76 7.63
N ASP A 23 17.71 -0.03 8.46
CA ASP A 23 17.29 -1.40 8.79
C ASP A 23 16.14 -1.45 9.80
N VAL A 24 15.49 -2.62 9.84
CA VAL A 24 14.42 -2.95 10.77
C VAL A 24 14.87 -4.08 11.69
N CYS A 25 14.69 -3.92 13.00
CA CYS A 25 15.07 -4.95 13.97
C CYS A 25 14.27 -6.25 13.77
N GLU A 26 14.83 -7.38 14.23
CA GLU A 26 14.24 -8.71 14.03
C GLU A 26 12.78 -8.81 14.49
N ARG A 27 12.47 -8.26 15.68
CA ARG A 27 11.11 -8.25 16.22
C ARG A 27 10.12 -7.55 15.29
N CYS A 28 10.51 -6.41 14.72
CA CYS A 28 9.69 -5.67 13.79
C CYS A 28 9.59 -6.38 12.43
N ARG A 29 10.64 -7.08 11.97
CA ARG A 29 10.56 -7.91 10.76
C ARG A 29 9.58 -9.07 10.92
N ILE A 30 9.53 -9.72 12.08
CA ILE A 30 8.57 -10.80 12.35
C ILE A 30 7.13 -10.26 12.38
N ALA A 31 6.89 -9.16 13.08
CA ALA A 31 5.55 -8.60 13.26
C ALA A 31 5.00 -7.94 11.98
N PHE A 32 5.85 -7.19 11.26
CA PHE A 32 5.45 -6.32 10.17
C PHE A 32 6.01 -6.74 8.82
N GLY A 33 6.74 -7.86 8.73
CA GLY A 33 7.49 -8.26 7.52
C GLY A 33 6.64 -8.31 6.25
N TRP A 34 5.37 -8.69 6.36
CA TRP A 34 4.43 -8.71 5.23
C TRP A 34 4.02 -7.32 4.73
N MET A 35 4.20 -6.27 5.53
CA MET A 35 3.97 -4.86 5.16
C MET A 35 5.24 -4.12 4.74
N LEU A 36 6.42 -4.69 5.00
CA LEU A 36 7.69 -4.08 4.63
C LEU A 36 7.89 -4.25 3.12
N GLN A 37 7.71 -3.17 2.36
CA GLN A 37 8.05 -3.13 0.95
C GLN A 37 9.43 -2.51 0.73
N GLU A 38 10.26 -3.19 -0.06
CA GLU A 38 11.49 -2.61 -0.58
C GLU A 38 11.12 -1.57 -1.65
N ILE A 39 11.23 -0.29 -1.32
CA ILE A 39 11.10 0.78 -2.31
C ILE A 39 12.45 0.92 -3.00
N ARG A 40 12.57 0.37 -4.21
CA ARG A 40 13.71 0.66 -5.08
C ARG A 40 13.44 1.98 -5.77
N ILE A 41 14.15 3.02 -5.34
CA ILE A 41 14.17 4.29 -6.07
C ILE A 41 15.12 4.07 -7.25
N LEU A 42 14.56 3.84 -8.45
CA LEU A 42 15.35 3.99 -9.67
C LEU A 42 15.72 5.47 -9.75
N GLU A 43 17.01 5.77 -9.65
CA GLU A 43 17.52 7.10 -9.98
C GLU A 43 17.06 7.45 -11.40
N PRO A 44 16.43 8.62 -11.62
CA PRO A 44 16.00 9.02 -12.94
C PRO A 44 17.23 9.20 -13.83
N GLU A 45 17.33 8.37 -14.86
CA GLU A 45 18.22 8.55 -15.99
C GLU A 45 18.04 9.96 -16.57
N ALA A 46 19.15 10.70 -16.66
CA ALA A 46 19.18 12.11 -17.05
C ALA A 46 18.54 12.33 -18.44
N PRO A 47 17.77 13.41 -18.66
CA PRO A 47 17.03 13.62 -19.90
C PRO A 47 17.98 13.98 -21.06
N GLY A 48 18.10 13.08 -22.02
CA GLY A 48 18.63 13.32 -23.37
C GLY A 48 17.57 13.94 -24.30
N GLN A 49 18.00 14.85 -25.16
CA GLN A 49 17.20 15.82 -25.91
C GLN A 49 16.31 15.26 -27.04
N ASP A 50 15.08 15.78 -27.08
CA ASP A 50 14.30 16.31 -28.24
C ASP A 50 14.26 15.54 -29.57
N GLN A 51 13.05 15.09 -29.99
CA GLN A 51 12.44 15.47 -31.28
C GLN A 51 11.02 14.88 -31.52
N SER A 52 10.12 15.79 -31.95
CA SER A 52 9.03 15.61 -32.94
C SER A 52 7.60 15.22 -32.50
N GLU A 53 6.81 16.29 -32.34
CA GLU A 53 5.50 16.61 -32.96
C GLU A 53 4.17 15.90 -32.60
N PRO A 54 3.03 16.64 -32.67
CA PRO A 54 1.76 16.29 -32.07
C PRO A 54 0.82 15.58 -33.06
N GLY A 55 0.40 14.37 -32.69
CA GLY A 55 -0.62 13.62 -33.41
C GLY A 55 -2.01 13.85 -32.81
N ALA A 56 -2.90 14.42 -33.60
CA ALA A 56 -4.32 14.52 -33.34
C ALA A 56 -5.01 13.14 -33.38
N ASP A 57 -6.19 13.10 -32.76
CA ASP A 57 -7.24 12.08 -32.88
C ASP A 57 -7.01 10.74 -32.16
N ALA A 58 -7.65 10.61 -31.00
CA ALA A 58 -8.17 9.35 -30.51
C ALA A 58 -9.46 9.62 -29.74
N ASP A 59 -10.54 9.51 -30.51
CA ASP A 59 -11.90 9.15 -30.15
C ASP A 59 -12.04 8.31 -28.87
N LEU A 60 -13.18 8.53 -28.19
CA LEU A 60 -13.74 7.78 -27.05
C LEU A 60 -13.07 7.96 -25.69
N ARG A 61 -13.45 9.03 -24.98
CA ARG A 61 -13.51 8.95 -23.52
C ARG A 61 -14.76 9.59 -22.95
N GLU A 62 -15.87 8.89 -23.10
CA GLU A 62 -16.88 8.86 -22.05
C GLU A 62 -16.51 7.76 -21.04
N PRO A 63 -15.96 8.07 -19.86
CA PRO A 63 -16.03 7.17 -18.74
C PRO A 63 -17.40 7.38 -18.06
N ASN A 64 -18.50 7.08 -18.76
CA ASN A 64 -19.76 6.76 -18.10
C ASN A 64 -19.67 5.33 -17.55
N GLY A 65 -18.68 5.12 -16.67
CA GLY A 65 -18.63 3.97 -15.79
C GLY A 65 -19.65 4.15 -14.67
N PRO A 66 -20.33 3.08 -14.22
CA PRO A 66 -21.41 3.17 -13.25
C PRO A 66 -20.90 3.89 -12.02
N GLU A 67 -21.50 5.06 -11.74
CA GLU A 67 -21.44 5.85 -10.52
C GLU A 67 -20.54 5.24 -9.42
N ARG A 68 -19.21 5.31 -9.58
CA ARG A 68 -18.23 4.70 -8.65
C ARG A 68 -18.03 5.58 -7.41
N ARG A 69 -19.11 6.14 -6.86
CA ARG A 69 -19.09 6.90 -5.60
C ARG A 69 -19.35 5.98 -4.42
N ALA A 70 -18.47 4.99 -4.29
CA ALA A 70 -18.28 4.15 -3.11
C ALA A 70 -16.83 4.35 -2.66
N SER A 71 -16.53 5.57 -2.23
CA SER A 71 -15.19 6.14 -2.45
C SER A 71 -14.12 5.68 -1.47
N GLN A 72 -14.43 4.91 -0.44
CA GLN A 72 -13.43 4.52 0.55
C GLN A 72 -13.93 3.42 1.51
N CYS A 73 -13.10 2.40 1.76
CA CYS A 73 -13.34 1.48 2.86
C CYS A 73 -13.24 2.21 4.20
N TRP A 74 -14.21 2.02 5.08
CA TRP A 74 -14.23 2.72 6.37
C TRP A 74 -13.14 2.24 7.35
N ILE A 75 -12.56 1.05 7.13
CA ILE A 75 -11.52 0.46 7.99
C ILE A 75 -10.11 0.86 7.54
N CYS A 76 -9.80 0.66 6.25
CA CYS A 76 -8.43 0.83 5.73
C CYS A 76 -8.27 2.00 4.76
N GLU A 77 -9.32 2.79 4.56
CA GLU A 77 -9.31 3.95 3.68
C GLU A 77 -8.95 3.66 2.20
N SER A 78 -8.96 2.39 1.80
CA SER A 78 -8.65 1.96 0.43
C SER A 78 -9.88 1.99 -0.49
N ARG A 79 -9.65 2.24 -1.79
CA ARG A 79 -10.71 2.30 -2.83
C ARG A 79 -10.90 1.00 -3.60
N ARG A 80 -10.26 -0.09 -3.18
CA ARG A 80 -10.19 -1.32 -3.98
C ARG A 80 -11.35 -2.26 -3.66
N THR A 81 -12.14 -2.58 -4.68
CA THR A 81 -13.14 -3.67 -4.70
C THR A 81 -14.02 -3.72 -3.44
N CYS A 82 -14.52 -2.56 -3.02
CA CYS A 82 -15.36 -2.45 -1.83
C CYS A 82 -16.78 -2.94 -2.16
N THR A 83 -17.39 -3.66 -1.22
CA THR A 83 -18.80 -4.04 -1.23
C THR A 83 -19.48 -3.43 0.00
N ARG A 84 -20.80 -3.24 -0.07
CA ARG A 84 -21.57 -2.68 1.04
C ARG A 84 -21.92 -3.80 2.01
N VAL A 85 -21.33 -3.78 3.20
CA VAL A 85 -21.51 -4.78 4.26
C VAL A 85 -22.09 -4.09 5.49
N ARG A 86 -23.21 -4.59 6.02
CA ARG A 86 -23.94 -3.99 7.17
C ARG A 86 -24.15 -2.48 7.06
N GLY A 87 -24.38 -1.98 5.84
CA GLY A 87 -24.59 -0.56 5.56
C GLY A 87 -23.33 0.30 5.42
N ARG A 88 -22.13 -0.26 5.60
CA ARG A 88 -20.82 0.41 5.44
C ARG A 88 -20.06 -0.14 4.24
N TRP A 89 -19.09 0.60 3.72
CA TRP A 89 -18.24 0.14 2.61
C TRP A 89 -16.99 -0.56 3.14
N GLU A 90 -16.86 -1.86 2.84
CA GLU A 90 -15.75 -2.69 3.29
C GLU A 90 -15.03 -3.30 2.09
N CYS A 91 -13.70 -3.26 2.09
CA CYS A 91 -12.93 -4.03 1.14
C CYS A 91 -12.93 -5.50 1.55
N ARG A 92 -12.73 -6.40 0.59
CA ARG A 92 -12.72 -7.86 0.82
C ARG A 92 -11.79 -8.31 1.96
N ILE A 93 -10.69 -7.60 2.17
CA ILE A 93 -9.72 -7.91 3.23
C ILE A 93 -10.31 -7.51 4.59
N CYS A 94 -10.82 -6.29 4.71
CA CYS A 94 -11.39 -5.77 5.95
C CYS A 94 -12.66 -6.49 6.36
N ALA A 95 -13.48 -6.95 5.40
CA ALA A 95 -14.68 -7.74 5.68
C ALA A 95 -14.34 -9.09 6.37
N ARG A 96 -13.22 -9.73 5.99
CA ARG A 96 -12.75 -10.95 6.68
C ARG A 96 -12.27 -10.69 8.09
N ILE A 97 -11.66 -9.52 8.34
CA ILE A 97 -11.13 -9.16 9.66
C ILE A 97 -12.25 -8.83 10.64
N ASP A 98 -13.27 -8.10 10.18
CA ASP A 98 -14.45 -7.75 10.99
C ASP A 98 -15.35 -8.97 11.30
N GLY A 99 -15.11 -10.11 10.64
CA GLY A 99 -16.01 -11.27 10.74
C GLY A 99 -17.37 -11.00 10.10
N SER A 100 -17.41 -10.12 9.10
CA SER A 100 -18.61 -9.84 8.31
C SER A 100 -18.76 -10.80 7.11
N ASP A 101 -17.71 -11.55 6.80
CA ASP A 101 -17.70 -12.74 5.97
C ASP A 101 -18.25 -13.93 6.79
N ASP A 102 -19.56 -13.93 7.02
CA ASP A 102 -20.29 -15.07 7.58
C ASP A 102 -20.26 -16.19 6.53
N HIS A 103 -19.20 -17.00 6.55
CA HIS A 103 -19.18 -18.27 5.85
C HIS A 103 -20.23 -19.16 6.53
N ASP A 104 -21.45 -19.09 6.01
CA ASP A 104 -22.51 -20.06 6.18
C ASP A 104 -22.00 -21.42 5.64
N VAL A 105 -21.23 -22.12 6.48
CA VAL A 105 -20.90 -23.54 6.27
C VAL A 105 -22.12 -24.30 6.80
N GLY A 106 -23.14 -24.37 5.94
CA GLY A 106 -24.30 -25.22 6.14
C GLY A 106 -23.87 -26.67 6.38
N SER A 107 -24.37 -27.21 7.48
CA SER A 107 -24.25 -28.61 7.94
C SER A 107 -25.04 -29.59 7.07
#